data_AF-A0A2D6P6U6-F1
#
_entry.id   AF-A0A2D6P6U6-F1
#
_cell.length_a   1.000
_cell.length_b   1.000
_cell.length_c   1.000
_cell.angle_alpha   90.00
_cell.angle_beta   90.00
_cell.angle_gamma   90.00
#
_symmetry.space_group_name_H-M   'P 1'
#
loop_
_entity.id
_entity.type
_entity.pdbx_description
1 polymer ?
#
loop_
_entity_poly.entity_id
_entity_poly.type
_entity_poly.pdbx_seq_one_letter_code
_entity_poly.pdbx_strand_id
1 'polypeptide(L)'
;TTPYYVDKLITDESRQKKYYQDYRELQDMKYQWVDYPIAMEAKDGVHHGYGWENKQPYLDSYLNITTETDFLNPSGYASEKVWKPFGFFQPVLLVGNYGTLEFVRSFGFKTFDGFIDESYDKEKDNGKRFELIEKEIIKFSKMSKQEVHDWYWSMEDILVHNFNLFMEYGKNREQNYKNLLEKLK
;
A
#
# COMPACT_ATOMS: atom_id res chain seq x y z
N THR A 1 9.73 -18.31 -12.19
CA THR A 1 10.21 -19.11 -11.06
C THR A 1 10.78 -18.16 -10.03
N THR A 2 10.10 -18.01 -8.89
CA THR A 2 10.57 -17.15 -7.79
C THR A 2 11.84 -17.78 -7.21
N PRO A 3 13.05 -17.21 -7.36
CA PRO A 3 14.29 -17.96 -7.16
C PRO A 3 14.74 -18.11 -5.69
N TYR A 4 13.90 -17.78 -4.71
CA TYR A 4 14.31 -17.78 -3.31
C TYR A 4 13.34 -18.61 -2.49
N TYR A 5 13.79 -19.79 -2.08
CA TYR A 5 13.17 -20.53 -0.98
C TYR A 5 13.36 -19.71 0.28
N VAL A 6 12.26 -19.26 0.86
CA VAL A 6 12.28 -18.64 2.19
C VAL A 6 12.02 -19.76 3.18
N ASP A 7 13.07 -20.24 3.85
CA ASP A 7 12.97 -21.39 4.75
C ASP A 7 11.91 -21.18 5.85
N LYS A 8 11.70 -19.93 6.29
CA LYS A 8 10.55 -19.48 7.08
C LYS A 8 10.60 -17.96 7.29
N LEU A 9 9.56 -17.20 6.94
CA LEU A 9 9.44 -15.78 7.32
C LEU A 9 9.07 -15.60 8.79
N ILE A 10 8.24 -16.52 9.29
CA ILE A 10 7.64 -16.47 10.61
C ILE A 10 8.19 -17.65 11.37
N THR A 11 9.18 -17.37 12.22
CA THR A 11 9.92 -18.39 12.96
C THR A 11 9.14 -18.87 14.18
N ASP A 12 8.34 -18.01 14.80
CA ASP A 12 7.43 -18.36 15.89
C ASP A 12 6.33 -19.32 15.43
N GLU A 13 6.36 -20.55 15.95
CA GLU A 13 5.42 -21.62 15.58
C GLU A 13 3.98 -21.32 15.98
N SER A 14 3.78 -20.64 17.12
CA SER A 14 2.45 -20.29 17.61
C SER A 14 1.79 -19.25 16.70
N ARG A 15 2.54 -18.22 16.28
CA ARG A 15 2.09 -17.22 15.31
C ARG A 15 1.86 -17.85 13.95
N GLN A 16 2.78 -18.71 13.49
CA GLN A 16 2.61 -19.41 12.22
C GLN A 16 1.30 -20.22 12.19
N LYS A 17 1.02 -20.97 13.27
CA LYS A 17 -0.22 -21.75 13.38
C LYS A 17 -1.45 -20.84 13.36
N LYS A 18 -1.40 -19.73 14.10
CA LYS A 18 -2.47 -18.73 14.12
C LYS A 18 -2.71 -18.13 12.73
N TYR A 19 -1.67 -17.63 12.06
CA TYR A 19 -1.82 -17.06 10.72
C TYR A 19 -2.31 -18.06 9.68
N TYR A 20 -1.90 -19.32 9.80
CA TYR A 20 -2.42 -20.37 8.92
C TYR A 20 -3.92 -20.61 9.16
N GLN A 21 -4.37 -20.58 10.42
CA GLN A 21 -5.79 -20.63 10.74
C GLN A 21 -6.54 -19.39 10.21
N ASP A 22 -6.04 -18.19 10.50
CA ASP A 22 -6.63 -16.92 10.01
C ASP A 22 -6.71 -16.92 8.47
N TYR A 23 -5.68 -17.43 7.78
CA TYR A 23 -5.67 -17.60 6.33
C TYR A 23 -6.79 -18.53 5.85
N ARG A 24 -6.98 -19.68 6.50
CA ARG A 24 -8.08 -20.61 6.15
C ARG A 24 -9.44 -19.96 6.32
N GLU A 25 -9.65 -19.26 7.43
CA GLU A 25 -10.89 -18.52 7.69
C GLU A 25 -11.11 -17.44 6.64
N LEU A 26 -10.06 -16.70 6.24
CA LEU A 26 -10.12 -15.71 5.16
C LEU A 26 -10.48 -16.32 3.80
N GLN A 27 -10.05 -17.56 3.49
CA GLN A 27 -10.43 -18.23 2.24
C GLN A 27 -11.94 -18.51 2.16
N ASP A 28 -12.59 -18.72 3.30
CA ASP A 28 -14.02 -18.99 3.40
C ASP A 28 -14.87 -17.70 3.52
N MET A 29 -14.23 -16.55 3.77
CA MET A 29 -14.92 -15.27 3.88
C MET A 29 -15.43 -14.78 2.52
N LYS A 30 -16.68 -14.34 2.48
CA LYS A 30 -17.23 -13.64 1.33
C LYS A 30 -16.53 -12.28 1.17
N TYR A 31 -16.05 -11.99 -0.02
CA TYR A 31 -15.50 -10.68 -0.36
C TYR A 31 -16.51 -9.56 -0.03
N GLN A 32 -16.05 -8.54 0.69
CA GLN A 32 -16.89 -7.39 1.06
C GLN A 32 -16.97 -6.39 -0.08
N TRP A 33 -15.82 -5.92 -0.54
CA TRP A 33 -15.68 -5.05 -1.69
C TRP A 33 -14.53 -5.57 -2.54
N VAL A 34 -14.84 -5.88 -3.78
CA VAL A 34 -13.83 -6.08 -4.82
C VAL A 34 -14.01 -4.89 -5.75
N ASP A 35 -12.93 -4.34 -6.32
CA ASP A 35 -13.02 -3.46 -7.49
C ASP A 35 -13.80 -4.12 -8.66
N TYR A 36 -14.14 -5.39 -8.52
CA TYR A 36 -14.26 -6.32 -9.61
C TYR A 36 -15.39 -7.38 -9.41
N PRO A 37 -16.66 -7.00 -9.22
CA PRO A 37 -17.78 -7.89 -9.56
C PRO A 37 -17.61 -8.51 -10.97
N ILE A 38 -16.99 -7.76 -11.88
CA ILE A 38 -16.70 -8.14 -13.29
C ILE A 38 -15.62 -9.24 -13.43
N ALA A 39 -14.83 -9.58 -12.39
CA ALA A 39 -13.67 -10.53 -12.49
C ALA A 39 -14.15 -11.93 -12.26
N MET A 40 -15.03 -12.01 -11.27
CA MET A 40 -15.70 -13.22 -10.85
C MET A 40 -16.75 -13.63 -11.88
N GLU A 41 -17.29 -12.69 -12.66
CA GLU A 41 -18.29 -12.94 -13.71
C GLU A 41 -17.71 -13.22 -15.10
N ALA A 42 -16.38 -13.27 -15.25
CA ALA A 42 -15.67 -13.39 -16.52
C ALA A 42 -16.33 -14.37 -17.53
N LYS A 43 -17.20 -13.85 -18.40
CA LYS A 43 -17.77 -14.58 -19.54
C LYS A 43 -16.97 -14.32 -20.82
N ASP A 44 -16.10 -13.32 -20.82
CA ASP A 44 -15.58 -12.70 -22.04
C ASP A 44 -14.09 -12.34 -21.97
N GLY A 45 -13.43 -12.45 -20.81
CA GLY A 45 -11.96 -12.45 -20.74
C GLY A 45 -11.24 -11.15 -21.14
N VAL A 46 -11.94 -10.00 -21.16
CA VAL A 46 -11.36 -8.69 -21.54
C VAL A 46 -11.49 -7.68 -20.40
N HIS A 47 -10.85 -7.89 -19.26
CA HIS A 47 -10.92 -6.93 -18.15
C HIS A 47 -9.59 -6.79 -17.39
N HIS A 48 -8.57 -6.27 -18.05
CA HIS A 48 -7.36 -5.82 -17.36
C HIS A 48 -7.03 -4.40 -17.80
N GLY A 49 -7.39 -3.39 -17.00
CA GLY A 49 -6.80 -2.07 -17.15
C GLY A 49 -7.64 -0.86 -16.72
N TYR A 50 -7.11 0.28 -17.16
CA TYR A 50 -7.56 1.66 -16.95
C TYR A 50 -9.04 1.87 -17.28
N GLY A 51 -9.78 2.60 -16.43
CA GLY A 51 -11.19 2.93 -16.64
C GLY A 51 -12.19 1.98 -15.98
N TRP A 52 -11.71 0.99 -15.23
CA TRP A 52 -12.50 0.04 -14.46
C TRP A 52 -12.26 0.18 -12.95
N GLU A 53 -11.72 1.32 -12.50
CA GLU A 53 -11.46 1.56 -11.09
C GLU A 53 -12.78 1.76 -10.32
N ASN A 54 -12.95 1.04 -9.22
CA ASN A 54 -14.05 1.32 -8.29
C ASN A 54 -13.62 2.41 -7.30
N LYS A 55 -14.37 3.52 -7.27
CA LYS A 55 -14.10 4.60 -6.32
C LYS A 55 -14.58 4.28 -4.90
N GLN A 56 -15.52 3.35 -4.74
CA GLN A 56 -16.22 3.11 -3.48
C GLN A 56 -15.27 2.75 -2.33
N PRO A 57 -14.25 1.88 -2.50
CA PRO A 57 -13.29 1.59 -1.44
C PRO A 57 -12.56 2.84 -0.95
N TYR A 58 -12.30 3.82 -1.82
CA TYR A 58 -11.63 5.06 -1.45
C TYR A 58 -12.55 6.03 -0.70
N LEU A 59 -13.85 6.00 -0.98
CA LEU A 59 -14.85 6.87 -0.34
C LEU A 59 -15.31 6.33 1.02
N ASP A 60 -15.33 5.00 1.17
CA ASP A 60 -15.89 4.33 2.35
C ASP A 60 -14.82 3.83 3.33
N SER A 61 -13.55 4.14 3.10
CA SER A 61 -12.46 3.77 4.00
C SER A 61 -11.51 4.93 4.29
N TYR A 62 -10.92 4.91 5.49
CA TYR A 62 -10.00 5.94 5.97
C TYR A 62 -8.53 5.63 5.75
N LEU A 63 -8.16 4.35 5.59
CA LEU A 63 -6.77 3.91 5.52
C LEU A 63 -6.61 2.88 4.40
N ASN A 64 -5.55 3.05 3.61
CA ASN A 64 -5.14 2.08 2.62
C ASN A 64 -3.97 1.24 3.17
N ILE A 65 -4.20 -0.05 3.37
CA ILE A 65 -3.11 -1.01 3.65
C ILE A 65 -2.60 -1.48 2.29
N THR A 66 -1.52 -0.88 1.82
CA THR A 66 -0.99 -1.13 0.48
C THR A 66 0.06 -2.22 0.53
N THR A 67 -0.14 -3.30 -0.22
CA THR A 67 0.86 -4.37 -0.37
C THR A 67 1.67 -4.18 -1.65
N GLU A 68 2.99 -4.28 -1.54
CA GLU A 68 3.88 -4.27 -2.70
C GLU A 68 4.11 -5.68 -3.26
N THR A 69 4.53 -5.73 -4.52
CA THR A 69 4.79 -7.01 -5.21
C THR A 69 5.90 -7.80 -4.52
N ASP A 70 6.92 -7.09 -4.03
CA ASP A 70 8.07 -7.68 -3.37
C ASP A 70 8.21 -7.11 -1.96
N PHE A 71 8.12 -8.01 -0.97
CA PHE A 71 8.42 -7.71 0.41
C PHE A 71 9.87 -8.09 0.74
N LEU A 72 10.38 -9.16 0.14
CA LEU A 72 11.56 -9.86 0.65
C LEU A 72 12.86 -9.28 0.15
N ASN A 73 12.91 -8.92 -1.14
CA ASN A 73 14.18 -8.55 -1.75
C ASN A 73 14.41 -7.03 -1.66
N PRO A 74 15.64 -6.60 -1.35
CA PRO A 74 16.07 -5.22 -1.18
C PRO A 74 16.01 -4.43 -2.50
N SER A 75 14.80 -4.16 -3.00
CA SER A 75 14.60 -3.41 -4.25
C SER A 75 14.40 -1.93 -4.01
N GLY A 76 13.90 -1.53 -2.82
CA GLY A 76 13.49 -0.15 -2.54
C GLY A 76 12.42 0.37 -3.50
N TYR A 77 11.72 -0.53 -4.19
CA TYR A 77 10.80 -0.20 -5.28
C TYR A 77 9.40 0.10 -4.75
N ALA A 78 8.71 1.06 -5.41
CA ALA A 78 7.28 1.33 -5.24
C ALA A 78 6.59 1.24 -6.61
N SER A 79 5.52 0.46 -6.69
CA SER A 79 4.70 0.30 -7.88
C SER A 79 3.57 1.35 -7.90
N GLU A 80 2.74 1.34 -8.95
CA GLU A 80 1.49 2.10 -9.07
C GLU A 80 0.60 2.06 -7.80
N LYS A 81 0.70 0.98 -7.02
CA LYS A 81 -0.14 0.70 -5.85
C LYS A 81 0.00 1.75 -4.77
N VAL A 82 1.22 2.22 -4.50
CA VAL A 82 1.48 3.23 -3.46
C VAL A 82 1.02 4.62 -3.88
N TRP A 83 1.08 4.93 -5.17
CA TRP A 83 0.73 6.26 -5.68
C TRP A 83 -0.79 6.45 -5.81
N LYS A 84 -1.55 5.39 -6.04
CA LYS A 84 -3.01 5.47 -6.24
C LYS A 84 -3.74 6.07 -5.02
N PRO A 85 -3.48 5.64 -3.76
CA PRO A 85 -4.06 6.26 -2.56
C PRO A 85 -3.83 7.78 -2.46
N PHE A 86 -2.67 8.28 -2.88
CA PHE A 86 -2.37 9.71 -2.89
C PHE A 86 -3.31 10.50 -3.81
N GLY A 87 -3.67 9.92 -4.96
CA GLY A 87 -4.67 10.48 -5.88
C GLY A 87 -6.10 10.46 -5.35
N PHE A 88 -6.37 9.76 -4.23
CA PHE A 88 -7.68 9.63 -3.61
C PHE A 88 -7.72 10.12 -2.17
N PHE A 89 -6.77 10.97 -1.75
CA PHE A 89 -6.69 11.53 -0.40
C PHE A 89 -6.65 10.47 0.71
N GLN A 90 -6.07 9.30 0.44
CA GLN A 90 -5.98 8.24 1.44
C GLN A 90 -4.58 8.10 2.03
N PRO A 91 -4.45 7.97 3.36
CA PRO A 91 -3.22 7.58 3.99
C PRO A 91 -2.83 6.13 3.67
N VAL A 92 -1.52 5.87 3.69
CA VAL A 92 -0.92 4.59 3.32
C VAL A 92 -0.18 3.98 4.50
N LEU A 93 -0.58 2.77 4.89
CA LEU A 93 0.23 1.86 5.70
C LEU A 93 0.83 0.82 4.75
N LEU A 94 2.15 0.85 4.58
CA LEU A 94 2.82 0.05 3.55
C LEU A 94 3.23 -1.32 4.08
N VAL A 95 2.82 -2.36 3.35
CA VAL A 95 3.36 -3.72 3.46
C VAL A 95 4.30 -3.95 2.27
N GLY A 96 5.55 -3.52 2.42
CA GLY A 96 6.54 -3.54 1.35
C GLY A 96 7.95 -3.82 1.85
N ASN A 97 8.90 -3.78 0.91
CA ASN A 97 10.31 -3.92 1.23
C ASN A 97 10.83 -2.72 2.06
N TYR A 98 11.97 -2.90 2.72
CA TYR A 98 12.61 -1.80 3.44
C TYR A 98 13.07 -0.71 2.47
N GLY A 99 12.98 0.55 2.89
CA GLY A 99 13.37 1.73 2.11
C GLY A 99 12.36 2.12 1.03
N THR A 100 11.22 1.43 0.91
CA THR A 100 10.19 1.82 -0.06
C THR A 100 9.57 3.17 0.32
N LEU A 101 9.32 3.46 1.61
CA LEU A 101 8.83 4.79 1.99
C LEU A 101 9.90 5.87 1.82
N GLU A 102 11.18 5.56 2.06
CA GLU A 102 12.29 6.45 1.72
C GLU A 102 12.32 6.79 0.22
N PHE A 103 12.16 5.78 -0.64
CA PHE A 103 12.02 5.98 -2.08
C PHE A 103 10.83 6.88 -2.42
N VAL A 104 9.66 6.64 -1.82
CA VAL A 104 8.47 7.49 -2.02
C VAL A 104 8.74 8.96 -1.64
N ARG A 105 9.38 9.20 -0.49
CA ARG A 105 9.74 10.57 -0.06
C ARG A 105 10.71 11.25 -1.02
N SER A 106 11.57 10.50 -1.72
CA SER A 106 12.50 11.05 -2.72
C SER A 106 11.80 11.72 -3.92
N PHE A 107 10.53 11.40 -4.19
CA PHE A 107 9.69 12.07 -5.18
C PHE A 107 8.95 13.30 -4.63
N GLY A 108 9.21 13.71 -3.39
CA GLY A 108 8.56 14.87 -2.76
C GLY A 108 7.18 14.59 -2.15
N PHE A 109 6.71 13.34 -2.21
CA PHE A 109 5.53 12.91 -1.46
C PHE A 109 5.82 12.87 0.04
N LYS A 110 4.81 13.21 0.83
CA LYS A 110 4.85 13.09 2.28
C LYS A 110 4.26 11.74 2.68
N THR A 111 4.95 11.02 3.55
CA THR A 111 4.41 9.81 4.18
C THR A 111 3.80 10.18 5.53
N PHE A 112 3.34 9.21 6.30
CA PHE A 112 2.47 9.44 7.46
C PHE A 112 3.21 9.22 8.79
N ASP A 113 4.53 9.43 8.81
CA ASP A 113 5.32 9.41 10.04
C ASP A 113 4.76 10.39 11.08
N GLY A 114 4.67 9.96 12.33
CA GLY A 114 3.97 10.65 13.42
C GLY A 114 2.49 10.27 13.57
N PHE A 115 1.84 9.79 12.51
CA PHE A 115 0.49 9.18 12.57
C PHE A 115 0.58 7.66 12.59
N ILE A 116 1.46 7.11 11.77
CA ILE A 116 1.85 5.71 11.68
C ILE A 116 3.32 5.64 12.10
N ASP A 117 3.68 4.69 12.96
CA ASP A 117 5.10 4.42 13.25
C ASP A 117 5.73 3.75 12.02
N GLU A 118 6.42 4.55 11.19
CA GLU A 118 7.05 4.09 9.94
C GLU A 118 8.46 3.52 10.15
N SER A 119 8.87 3.23 11.39
CA SER A 119 10.19 2.64 11.69
C SER A 119 10.41 1.28 11.01
N TYR A 120 9.33 0.59 10.65
CA TYR A 120 9.38 -0.65 9.87
C TYR A 120 10.08 -0.48 8.51
N ASP A 121 10.03 0.71 7.90
CA ASP A 121 10.67 0.96 6.60
C ASP A 121 12.19 0.85 6.67
N LYS A 122 12.79 1.01 7.85
CA LYS A 122 14.24 0.88 8.07
C LYS A 122 14.66 -0.51 8.55
N GLU A 123 13.71 -1.41 8.79
CA GLU A 123 13.97 -2.75 9.31
C GLU A 123 14.31 -3.73 8.16
N LYS A 124 15.52 -4.29 8.21
CA LYS A 124 16.03 -5.21 7.19
C LYS A 124 15.62 -6.65 7.46
N ASP A 125 15.38 -7.01 8.71
CA ASP A 125 14.85 -8.33 9.05
C ASP A 125 13.38 -8.42 8.64
N ASN A 126 13.08 -9.29 7.67
CA ASN A 126 11.75 -9.41 7.09
C ASN A 126 10.69 -9.82 8.13
N GLY A 127 11.04 -10.69 9.08
CA GLY A 127 10.13 -11.14 10.14
C GLY A 127 9.78 -9.98 11.06
N LYS A 128 10.80 -9.32 11.63
CA LYS A 128 10.64 -8.17 12.52
C LYS A 128 9.94 -6.99 11.83
N ARG A 129 10.22 -6.74 10.55
CA ARG A 129 9.49 -5.71 9.78
C ARG A 129 8.00 -6.02 9.70
N PHE A 130 7.63 -7.27 9.41
CA PHE A 130 6.23 -7.69 9.37
C PHE A 130 5.56 -7.52 10.75
N GLU A 131 6.26 -7.82 11.84
CA GLU A 131 5.74 -7.63 13.20
C GLU A 131 5.45 -6.15 13.52
N LEU A 132 6.32 -5.23 13.09
CA LEU A 132 6.12 -3.79 13.27
C LEU A 132 4.91 -3.29 12.44
N ILE A 133 4.76 -3.78 11.21
CA ILE A 133 3.62 -3.47 10.34
C ILE A 133 2.32 -3.98 10.98
N GLU A 134 2.29 -5.25 11.42
CA GLU A 134 1.13 -5.85 12.09
C GLU A 134 0.74 -5.07 13.34
N LYS A 135 1.72 -4.62 14.13
CA LYS A 135 1.49 -3.81 15.32
C LYS A 135 0.74 -2.51 14.98
N GLU A 136 1.13 -1.80 13.92
CA GLU A 136 0.41 -0.59 13.51
C GLU A 136 -0.99 -0.89 12.96
N ILE A 137 -1.17 -2.00 12.23
CA ILE A 137 -2.51 -2.45 11.79
C ILE A 137 -3.42 -2.74 12.99
N ILE A 138 -2.93 -3.45 14.00
CA ILE A 138 -3.68 -3.78 15.22
C ILE A 138 -3.97 -2.53 16.06
N LYS A 139 -3.03 -1.58 16.11
CA LYS A 139 -3.22 -0.29 16.79
C LYS A 139 -4.36 0.49 16.11
N PHE A 140 -4.33 0.60 14.79
CA PHE A 140 -5.38 1.27 14.02
C PHE A 140 -6.75 0.57 14.19
N SER A 141 -6.81 -0.76 14.15
CA SER A 141 -8.07 -1.51 14.26
C SER A 141 -8.77 -1.39 15.62
N LYS A 142 -8.07 -0.90 16.64
CA LYS A 142 -8.61 -0.65 17.98
C LYS A 142 -9.20 0.75 18.16
N MET A 143 -8.98 1.66 17.21
CA MET A 143 -9.54 3.00 17.27
C MET A 143 -11.05 2.95 17.03
N SER A 144 -11.79 3.75 17.78
CA SER A 144 -13.20 4.02 17.50
C SER A 144 -13.37 4.78 16.19
N LYS A 145 -14.57 4.73 15.60
CA LYS A 145 -14.87 5.47 14.37
C LYS A 145 -14.60 6.98 14.50
N GLN A 146 -14.87 7.56 15.67
CA GLN A 146 -14.60 8.98 15.90
C GLN A 146 -13.10 9.26 15.96
N GLU A 147 -12.33 8.44 16.67
CA GLU A 147 -10.87 8.57 16.70
C GLU A 147 -10.25 8.45 15.30
N VAL A 148 -10.74 7.51 14.48
CA VAL A 148 -10.27 7.37 13.09
C VAL A 148 -10.63 8.60 12.25
N HIS A 149 -11.84 9.14 12.43
CA HIS A 149 -12.27 10.34 11.73
C HIS A 149 -11.41 11.55 12.08
N ASP A 150 -11.18 11.79 13.37
CA ASP A 150 -10.37 12.90 13.85
C ASP A 150 -8.90 12.74 13.42
N TRP A 151 -8.38 11.51 13.49
CA TRP A 151 -7.04 11.15 13.01
C TRP A 151 -6.88 11.46 11.52
N TYR A 152 -7.83 11.09 10.67
CA TYR A 152 -7.80 11.38 9.24
C TYR A 152 -7.83 12.87 8.94
N TRP A 153 -8.69 13.64 9.60
CA TRP A 153 -8.77 15.08 9.35
C TRP A 153 -7.57 15.85 9.90
N SER A 154 -6.92 15.34 10.95
CA SER A 154 -5.71 15.95 11.49
C SER A 154 -4.50 15.91 10.55
N MET A 155 -4.56 15.15 9.44
CA MET A 155 -3.52 15.06 8.42
C MET A 155 -3.93 15.64 7.06
N GLU A 156 -4.99 16.44 7.00
CA GLU A 156 -5.52 17.03 5.76
C GLU A 156 -4.41 17.68 4.89
N ASP A 157 -3.50 18.44 5.50
CA ASP A 157 -2.38 19.09 4.81
C ASP A 157 -1.47 18.10 4.06
N ILE A 158 -1.25 16.90 4.61
CA ILE A 158 -0.46 15.84 3.98
C ILE A 158 -1.22 15.27 2.78
N LEU A 159 -2.52 15.00 2.95
CA LEU A 159 -3.38 14.44 1.93
C LEU A 159 -3.52 15.38 0.72
N VAL A 160 -3.76 16.67 0.99
CA VAL A 160 -3.87 17.71 -0.05
C VAL A 160 -2.54 17.91 -0.77
N HIS A 161 -1.41 17.95 -0.04
CA HIS A 161 -0.08 18.02 -0.64
C HIS A 161 0.16 16.86 -1.61
N ASN A 162 -0.07 15.64 -1.17
CA ASN A 162 0.16 14.43 -1.96
C ASN A 162 -0.74 14.37 -3.20
N PHE A 163 -2.03 14.71 -3.06
CA PHE A 163 -2.95 14.79 -4.20
C PHE A 163 -2.48 15.79 -5.24
N ASN A 164 -2.14 17.01 -4.81
CA ASN A 164 -1.69 18.06 -5.72
C ASN A 164 -0.41 17.66 -6.46
N LEU A 165 0.55 17.07 -5.76
CA LEU A 165 1.80 16.58 -6.34
C LEU A 165 1.55 15.45 -7.34
N PHE A 166 0.67 14.49 -7.01
CA PHE A 166 0.26 13.43 -7.92
C PHE A 166 -0.35 13.99 -9.22
N MET A 167 -1.25 14.97 -9.10
CA MET A 167 -1.85 15.64 -10.26
C MET A 167 -0.84 16.44 -11.07
N GLU A 168 0.16 17.06 -10.43
CA GLU A 168 1.25 17.76 -11.10
C GLU A 168 2.11 16.81 -11.94
N TYR A 169 2.53 15.67 -11.37
CA TYR A 169 3.25 14.63 -12.12
C TYR A 169 2.44 14.14 -13.33
N GLY A 170 1.14 13.95 -13.17
CA GLY A 170 0.23 13.58 -14.26
C GLY A 170 0.17 14.61 -15.38
N LYS A 171 0.01 15.91 -15.03
CA LYS A 171 -0.03 17.02 -16.00
C LYS A 171 1.29 17.17 -16.75
N ASN A 172 2.41 17.04 -16.05
CA ASN A 172 3.75 17.25 -16.61
C ASN A 172 4.34 16.00 -17.28
N ARG A 173 3.57 14.90 -17.39
CA ARG A 173 4.05 13.60 -17.89
C ARG A 173 4.75 13.69 -19.24
N GLU A 174 4.16 14.39 -20.22
CA GLU A 174 4.74 14.53 -21.55
C GLU A 174 6.08 15.26 -21.51
N GLN A 175 6.15 16.37 -20.77
CA GLN A 175 7.37 17.15 -20.62
C GLN A 175 8.46 16.34 -19.90
N ASN A 176 8.09 15.58 -18.87
CA ASN A 176 9.01 14.70 -18.14
C ASN A 176 9.60 13.63 -19.06
N TYR A 177 8.81 13.04 -19.96
CA TYR A 177 9.33 12.10 -20.96
C TYR A 177 10.28 12.77 -21.96
N LYS A 178 9.97 13.97 -22.44
CA LYS A 178 10.88 14.73 -23.31
C LYS A 178 12.23 14.98 -22.63
N ASN A 179 12.19 15.47 -21.39
CA ASN A 179 13.39 15.73 -20.59
C ASN A 179 14.23 14.46 -20.36
N LEU A 180 13.58 13.31 -20.12
CA LEU A 180 14.28 12.03 -19.97
C LEU A 180 14.96 11.61 -21.29
N LEU A 181 14.24 11.68 -22.42
CA LEU A 181 14.77 11.31 -23.72
C LEU A 181 15.94 12.21 -24.15
N GLU A 182 15.93 13.50 -23.79
CA GLU A 182 17.06 14.40 -24.02
C GLU A 182 18.30 14.01 -23.21
N LYS A 183 18.14 13.59 -21.95
CA LYS A 183 19.26 13.14 -21.10
C LYS A 183 19.89 11.83 -21.55
N LEU A 184 19.17 11.01 -22.29
CA LEU A 184 19.63 9.71 -22.78
C LEU A 184 20.39 9.81 -24.12
N LYS A 185 20.31 10.96 -24.80
CA LYS A 185 21.08 11.25 -26.01
C LYS A 185 22.48 11.73 -25.65
#